data_AF-A0AA36JDT2-F1
#
_entry.id   AF-A0AA36JDT2-F1
#
_cell.length_a   1.000
_cell.length_b   1.000
_cell.length_c   1.000
_cell.angle_alpha   90.00
_cell.angle_beta   90.00
_cell.angle_gamma   90.00
#
_symmetry.space_group_name_H-M   'P 1'
#
loop_
_entity.id
_entity.type
_entity.pdbx_description
1 polymer ?
#
loop_
_entity_poly.entity_id
_entity_poly.type
_entity_poly.pdbx_seq_one_letter_code
_entity_poly.pdbx_strand_id
1 'polypeptide(L)'
;MVHVYDASRCVAVLADEEVKGLNSDFLRALKAYLAPLLGASRFRQRLLVDDREVQDGESWEELGCPSQLQVLVLPYRSEAPKDLMDAVKQGDESEVTAALENLLDPNLEMLISDHDFQCFTPLYCAALQGRLDLIQLLLHGQT
;
A
#
# COMPACT_ATOMS: atom_id res chain seq x y z
N MET A 1 9.00 -19.58 -14.25
CA MET A 1 9.43 -19.05 -12.94
C MET A 1 9.57 -17.55 -13.07
N VAL A 2 9.04 -16.80 -12.12
CA VAL A 2 9.08 -15.34 -12.05
C VAL A 2 9.99 -14.92 -10.91
N HIS A 3 10.95 -14.05 -11.20
CA HIS A 3 11.89 -13.53 -10.21
C HIS A 3 11.54 -12.08 -9.87
N VAL A 4 11.35 -11.79 -8.58
CA VAL A 4 11.12 -10.42 -8.10
C VAL A 4 12.41 -9.89 -7.49
N TYR A 5 12.83 -8.69 -7.92
CA TYR A 5 14.06 -8.04 -7.47
C TYR A 5 13.76 -6.71 -6.76
N ASP A 6 14.42 -6.50 -5.63
CA ASP A 6 14.58 -5.21 -4.97
C ASP A 6 16.00 -4.71 -5.27
N ALA A 7 16.10 -3.70 -6.14
CA ALA A 7 17.34 -3.29 -6.79
C ALA A 7 18.06 -4.51 -7.44
N SER A 8 19.22 -4.91 -6.92
CA SER A 8 19.98 -6.07 -7.44
C SER A 8 19.77 -7.35 -6.64
N ARG A 9 18.90 -7.35 -5.62
CA ARG A 9 18.65 -8.49 -4.73
C ARG A 9 17.37 -9.20 -5.14
N CYS A 10 17.44 -10.50 -5.44
CA CYS A 10 16.23 -11.31 -5.62
C CYS A 10 15.54 -11.51 -4.26
N VAL A 11 14.30 -11.05 -4.13
CA VAL A 11 13.50 -11.11 -2.90
C VAL A 11 12.48 -12.23 -2.90
N ALA A 12 12.04 -12.66 -4.09
CA ALA A 12 11.13 -13.77 -4.25
C ALA A 12 11.33 -14.48 -5.59
N VAL A 13 11.04 -15.78 -5.61
CA VAL A 13 10.95 -16.60 -6.82
C VAL A 13 9.63 -17.36 -6.76
N LEU A 14 8.77 -17.12 -7.75
CA LEU A 14 7.41 -17.65 -7.82
C LEU A 14 7.30 -18.59 -9.03
N ALA A 15 6.54 -19.68 -8.89
CA ALA A 15 6.18 -20.50 -10.03
C ALA A 15 5.15 -19.78 -10.93
N ASP A 16 5.13 -20.10 -12.22
CA ASP A 16 4.22 -19.42 -13.15
C ASP A 16 2.75 -19.74 -12.82
N GLU A 17 2.51 -20.92 -12.26
CA GLU A 17 1.23 -21.40 -11.77
C GLU A 17 0.77 -20.63 -10.53
N GLU A 18 1.71 -20.27 -9.64
CA GLU A 18 1.40 -19.45 -8.46
C GLU A 18 0.97 -18.05 -8.89
N VAL A 19 1.67 -17.46 -9.86
CA VAL A 19 1.34 -16.13 -10.39
C VAL A 19 0.02 -16.14 -11.15
N LYS A 20 -0.23 -17.14 -12.00
CA LYS A 20 -1.52 -17.32 -12.71
C LYS A 20 -2.69 -17.61 -11.78
N GLY A 21 -2.43 -18.18 -10.61
CA GLY A 21 -3.43 -18.36 -9.56
C GLY A 21 -3.89 -17.04 -8.92
N LEU A 22 -3.08 -15.98 -9.05
CA LEU A 22 -3.45 -14.63 -8.67
C LEU A 22 -4.28 -14.03 -9.83
N ASN A 23 -5.57 -13.87 -9.61
CA ASN A 23 -6.58 -13.46 -10.61
C ASN A 23 -6.49 -11.96 -10.97
N SER A 24 -7.62 -11.30 -11.27
CA SER A 24 -7.68 -9.84 -11.54
C SER A 24 -7.12 -8.96 -10.42
N ASP A 25 -6.91 -9.52 -9.21
CA ASP A 25 -6.22 -8.87 -8.10
C ASP A 25 -4.74 -9.26 -7.98
N PHE A 26 -4.13 -9.74 -9.07
CA PHE A 26 -2.72 -10.17 -9.11
C PHE A 26 -1.79 -9.18 -8.42
N LEU A 27 -1.88 -7.90 -8.81
CA LEU A 27 -1.00 -6.86 -8.29
C LEU A 27 -1.15 -6.70 -6.78
N ARG A 28 -2.39 -6.67 -6.31
CA ARG A 28 -2.74 -6.54 -4.90
C ARG A 28 -2.24 -7.73 -4.09
N ALA A 29 -2.44 -8.94 -4.60
CA ALA A 29 -2.03 -10.18 -3.94
C ALA A 29 -0.50 -10.33 -3.91
N LEU A 30 0.19 -9.99 -4.99
CA LEU A 30 1.65 -10.02 -5.05
C LEU A 30 2.26 -9.00 -4.09
N LYS A 31 1.76 -7.76 -4.06
CA LYS A 31 2.24 -6.75 -3.10
C LYS A 31 2.02 -7.20 -1.65
N ALA A 32 0.89 -7.84 -1.36
CA ALA A 32 0.60 -8.40 -0.04
C ALA A 32 1.56 -9.54 0.34
N TYR A 33 1.90 -10.42 -0.61
CA TYR A 33 2.89 -11.48 -0.42
C TYR A 33 4.30 -10.92 -0.15
N LEU A 34 4.69 -9.87 -0.89
CA LEU A 34 6.01 -9.24 -0.75
C LEU A 34 6.15 -8.39 0.51
N ALA A 35 5.06 -7.87 1.07
CA ALA A 35 5.08 -6.97 2.22
C ALA A 35 5.91 -7.48 3.42
N PRO A 36 5.69 -8.71 3.93
CA PRO A 36 6.52 -9.25 5.01
C PRO A 36 7.98 -9.51 4.60
N LEU A 37 8.26 -9.77 3.33
CA LEU A 37 9.63 -10.01 2.83
C LEU A 37 10.43 -8.71 2.71
N LEU A 38 9.75 -7.61 2.39
CA LEU A 38 10.32 -6.28 2.23
C LEU A 38 10.33 -5.48 3.53
N GLY A 39 9.54 -5.86 4.53
CA GLY A 39 9.30 -5.05 5.73
C GLY A 39 8.68 -3.70 5.36
N ALA A 40 7.78 -3.72 4.37
CA ALA A 40 7.11 -2.53 3.87
C ALA A 40 5.69 -2.87 3.38
N SER A 41 4.74 -2.01 3.71
CA SER A 41 3.34 -2.15 3.36
C SER A 41 3.17 -2.21 1.84
N ARG A 42 2.15 -2.95 1.40
CA ARG A 42 1.76 -3.03 -0.01
C ARG A 42 1.55 -1.64 -0.65
N PHE A 43 1.15 -0.64 0.13
CA PHE A 43 0.92 0.72 -0.38
C PHE A 43 2.21 1.44 -0.75
N ARG A 44 3.33 1.08 -0.11
CA ARG A 44 4.67 1.61 -0.40
C ARG A 44 5.34 0.93 -1.58
N GLN A 45 4.77 -0.18 -2.06
CA GLN A 45 5.38 -1.00 -3.11
C GLN A 45 4.92 -0.53 -4.49
N ARG A 46 5.88 -0.40 -5.40
CA ARG A 46 5.66 -0.20 -6.84
C ARG A 46 6.31 -1.34 -7.59
N LEU A 47 5.52 -2.09 -8.36
CA LEU A 47 6.01 -3.19 -9.18
C LEU A 47 6.25 -2.69 -10.60
N LEU A 48 7.36 -3.10 -11.20
CA LEU A 48 7.75 -2.68 -12.53
C LEU A 48 8.07 -3.89 -13.40
N VAL A 49 7.65 -3.78 -14.66
CA VAL A 49 8.00 -4.65 -15.78
C VAL A 49 8.73 -3.78 -16.80
N ASP A 50 9.97 -4.11 -17.14
CA ASP A 50 10.79 -3.33 -18.08
C ASP A 50 10.78 -1.82 -17.78
N ASP A 51 11.02 -1.46 -16.50
CA ASP A 51 11.00 -0.10 -15.96
C ASP A 51 9.66 0.66 -16.06
N ARG A 52 8.58 -0.03 -16.44
CA ARG A 52 7.20 0.50 -16.42
C ARG A 52 6.46 0.02 -15.18
N GLU A 53 5.89 0.95 -14.43
CA GLU A 53 5.03 0.62 -13.29
C GLU A 53 3.76 -0.12 -13.73
N VAL A 54 3.49 -1.26 -13.09
CA VAL A 54 2.27 -2.05 -13.27
C VAL A 54 1.10 -1.34 -12.60
N GLN A 55 0.05 -1.08 -13.37
CA GLN A 55 -1.15 -0.39 -12.93
C GLN A 55 -2.17 -1.37 -12.32
N ASP A 56 -3.03 -0.86 -11.44
CA ASP A 56 -4.15 -1.65 -10.94
C ASP A 56 -5.10 -2.05 -12.08
N GLY A 57 -5.52 -3.31 -12.07
CA GLY A 57 -6.37 -3.90 -13.11
C GLY A 57 -5.62 -4.54 -14.28
N GLU A 58 -4.31 -4.32 -14.43
CA GLU A 58 -3.51 -5.06 -15.42
C GLU A 58 -3.37 -6.54 -14.99
N SER A 59 -3.75 -7.44 -15.89
CA SER A 59 -3.58 -8.88 -15.73
C SER A 59 -2.17 -9.34 -16.07
N TRP A 60 -1.78 -10.50 -15.56
CA TRP A 60 -0.47 -11.09 -15.84
C TRP A 60 -0.23 -11.34 -17.35
N GLU A 61 -1.29 -11.73 -18.07
CA GLU A 61 -1.28 -11.93 -19.51
C GLU A 61 -1.08 -10.63 -20.28
N GLU A 62 -1.71 -9.52 -19.85
CA GLU A 62 -1.51 -8.19 -20.46
C GLU A 62 -0.08 -7.67 -20.26
N LEU A 63 0.58 -8.08 -19.18
CA LEU A 63 2.01 -7.80 -18.94
C LEU A 63 2.95 -8.65 -19.81
N GLY A 64 2.43 -9.60 -20.60
CA GLY A 64 3.24 -10.49 -21.44
C GLY A 64 3.91 -11.62 -20.68
N CYS A 65 3.41 -11.98 -19.49
CA CYS A 65 3.96 -13.03 -18.63
C CYS A 65 5.47 -12.87 -18.35
N PRO A 66 5.91 -11.73 -17.77
CA PRO A 66 7.33 -11.43 -17.63
C PRO A 66 8.02 -12.40 -16.67
N SER A 67 9.24 -12.83 -17.01
CA SER A 67 10.03 -13.71 -16.13
C SER A 67 10.70 -12.96 -14.98
N GLN A 68 10.69 -11.63 -15.01
CA GLN A 68 11.30 -10.76 -14.03
C GLN A 68 10.40 -9.56 -13.69
N LEU A 69 10.37 -9.21 -12.41
CA LEU A 69 9.73 -8.02 -11.89
C LEU A 69 10.73 -7.26 -11.02
N GLN A 70 10.66 -5.94 -11.05
CA GLN A 70 11.31 -5.11 -10.04
C GLN A 70 10.26 -4.62 -9.04
N VAL A 71 10.64 -4.50 -7.78
CA VAL A 71 9.84 -3.84 -6.74
C VAL A 71 10.63 -2.68 -6.16
N LEU A 72 10.00 -1.51 -6.11
CA LEU A 72 10.50 -0.33 -5.41
C LEU A 72 9.68 -0.13 -4.13
N VAL A 73 10.38 0.07 -3.02
CA VAL A 73 9.77 0.48 -1.75
C VAL A 73 9.95 1.98 -1.58
N LEU A 74 8.86 2.73 -1.70
CA LEU A 74 8.89 4.19 -1.59
C LEU A 74 8.71 4.63 -0.13
N PRO A 75 9.34 5.74 0.30
CA PRO A 75 9.09 6.31 1.62
C PRO A 75 7.69 6.96 1.67
N TYR A 76 7.13 7.07 2.88
CA TYR A 76 5.94 7.88 3.07
C TYR A 76 6.24 9.37 2.84
N ARG A 77 5.19 10.09 2.46
CA ARG A 77 5.13 11.54 2.37
C ARG A 77 4.42 12.06 3.62
N SER A 78 4.92 13.16 4.14
CA SER A 78 4.33 13.90 5.27
C SER A 78 3.61 15.18 4.83
N GLU A 79 3.56 15.43 3.52
CA GLU A 79 2.85 16.55 2.90
C GLU A 79 1.34 16.25 2.82
N ALA A 80 0.50 17.29 2.87
CA ALA A 80 -0.97 17.16 2.82
C ALA A 80 -1.60 16.18 3.84
N PRO A 81 -1.23 16.23 5.13
CA PRO A 81 -1.75 15.30 6.13
C PRO A 81 -3.26 15.43 6.40
N LYS A 82 -3.87 16.55 5.97
CA LYS A 82 -5.28 16.83 6.20
C LYS A 82 -6.16 15.88 5.39
N ASP A 83 -5.72 15.49 4.20
CA ASP A 83 -6.49 14.64 3.29
C ASP A 83 -6.78 13.27 3.91
N LEU A 84 -5.74 12.61 4.45
CA LEU A 84 -5.92 11.33 5.16
C LEU A 84 -6.77 11.49 6.43
N MET A 85 -6.51 12.54 7.22
CA MET A 85 -7.23 12.76 8.47
C MET A 85 -8.72 13.06 8.24
N ASP A 86 -9.03 13.86 7.22
CA ASP A 86 -10.40 14.21 6.86
C ASP A 86 -11.15 13.00 6.29
N ALA A 87 -10.49 12.16 5.49
CA ALA A 87 -11.03 10.89 5.01
C ALA A 87 -11.39 9.95 6.18
N VAL A 88 -10.48 9.81 7.17
CA VAL A 88 -10.75 9.02 8.38
C VAL A 88 -11.89 9.61 9.19
N LYS A 89 -11.94 10.94 9.36
CA LYS A 89 -13.00 11.62 10.11
C LYS A 89 -14.38 11.40 9.48
N GLN A 90 -14.45 11.44 8.16
CA GLN A 90 -15.67 11.18 7.38
C GLN A 90 -16.02 9.70 7.32
N GLY A 91 -15.05 8.83 7.63
CA GLY A 91 -15.24 7.40 7.56
C GLY A 91 -15.27 6.86 6.12
N ASP A 92 -14.53 7.50 5.21
CA ASP A 92 -14.47 7.12 3.80
C ASP A 92 -13.30 6.17 3.54
N GLU A 93 -13.58 4.87 3.46
CA GLU A 93 -12.57 3.83 3.22
C GLU A 93 -11.85 4.00 1.87
N SER A 94 -12.55 4.51 0.85
CA SER A 94 -11.99 4.69 -0.50
C SER A 94 -10.95 5.81 -0.49
N GLU A 95 -11.28 6.94 0.13
CA GLU A 95 -10.36 8.08 0.27
C GLU A 95 -9.18 7.74 1.19
N VAL A 96 -9.38 6.97 2.27
CA VAL A 96 -8.28 6.47 3.10
C VAL A 96 -7.35 5.55 2.29
N THR A 97 -7.91 4.67 1.46
CA THR A 97 -7.13 3.80 0.58
C THR A 97 -6.31 4.61 -0.42
N ALA A 98 -6.95 5.58 -1.09
CA ALA A 98 -6.29 6.46 -2.06
C ALA A 98 -5.17 7.30 -1.40
N ALA A 99 -5.38 7.77 -0.17
CA ALA A 99 -4.36 8.48 0.61
C ALA A 99 -3.13 7.60 0.88
N LEU A 100 -3.33 6.35 1.31
CA LEU A 100 -2.25 5.40 1.54
C LEU A 100 -1.53 5.02 0.25
N GLU A 101 -2.25 4.83 -0.85
CA GLU A 101 -1.68 4.58 -2.19
C GLU A 101 -0.83 5.76 -2.67
N ASN A 102 -1.21 6.99 -2.32
CA ASN A 102 -0.43 8.20 -2.55
C ASN A 102 0.71 8.41 -1.54
N LEU A 103 1.04 7.36 -0.77
CA LEU A 103 2.14 7.31 0.18
C LEU A 103 1.97 8.26 1.37
N LEU A 104 0.77 8.68 1.74
CA LEU A 104 0.59 9.45 2.98
C LEU A 104 0.87 8.57 4.20
N ASP A 105 1.61 9.11 5.17
CA ASP A 105 1.99 8.38 6.38
C ASP A 105 0.77 8.09 7.28
N PRO A 106 0.38 6.82 7.50
CA PRO A 106 -0.75 6.45 8.37
C PRO A 106 -0.54 6.76 9.85
N ASN A 107 0.69 7.03 10.27
CA ASN A 107 1.05 7.38 11.64
C ASN A 107 1.21 8.88 11.85
N LEU A 108 0.88 9.68 10.85
CA LEU A 108 1.07 11.12 10.94
C LEU A 108 0.20 11.72 12.05
N GLU A 109 0.84 12.51 12.90
CA GLU A 109 0.19 13.19 14.01
C GLU A 109 -0.33 14.56 13.59
N MET A 110 -1.63 14.83 13.81
CA MET A 110 -2.22 16.12 13.54
C MET A 110 -3.15 16.60 14.65
N LEU A 111 -3.18 17.91 14.88
CA LEU A 111 -4.23 18.57 15.63
C LEU A 111 -5.59 18.41 14.93
N ILE A 112 -6.63 18.00 15.67
CA ILE A 112 -7.98 17.86 15.11
C ILE A 112 -8.60 19.24 14.81
N SER A 113 -8.20 20.26 15.56
CA SER A 113 -8.55 21.67 15.42
C SER A 113 -7.41 22.59 15.88
N ASP A 114 -7.43 23.85 15.45
CA ASP A 114 -6.45 24.88 15.87
C ASP A 114 -6.50 25.20 17.38
N HIS A 115 -7.49 24.66 18.10
CA HIS A 115 -7.69 24.84 19.53
C HIS A 115 -7.32 23.59 20.35
N ASP A 116 -6.93 22.50 19.70
CA ASP A 116 -6.48 21.31 20.39
C ASP A 116 -5.03 21.45 20.89
N PHE A 117 -4.76 20.88 22.05
CA PHE A 117 -3.41 20.82 22.64
C PHE A 117 -2.76 19.44 22.44
N GLN A 118 -3.45 18.52 21.74
CA GLN A 118 -3.00 17.16 21.49
C GLN A 118 -3.10 16.84 20.01
N CYS A 119 -2.06 16.23 19.47
CA CYS A 119 -2.11 15.62 18.15
C CYS A 119 -2.71 14.22 18.24
N PHE A 120 -3.40 13.81 17.19
CA PHE A 120 -4.00 12.50 17.06
C PHE A 120 -3.54 11.86 15.76
N THR A 121 -3.41 10.53 15.79
CA THR A 121 -3.13 9.75 14.60
C THR A 121 -4.43 9.35 13.89
N PRO A 122 -4.39 9.07 12.58
CA PRO A 122 -5.49 8.44 11.87
C PRO A 122 -6.05 7.22 12.61
N LEU A 123 -5.18 6.37 13.15
CA LEU A 123 -5.59 5.15 13.87
C LEU A 123 -6.39 5.47 15.14
N TYR A 124 -5.98 6.49 15.90
CA TYR A 124 -6.72 6.93 17.09
C TYR A 124 -8.13 7.39 16.72
N CYS A 125 -8.25 8.21 15.67
CA CYS A 125 -9.54 8.73 15.20
C CYS A 125 -10.46 7.59 14.73
N ALA A 126 -9.95 6.63 13.95
CA ALA A 126 -10.71 5.47 13.51
C ALA A 126 -11.19 4.60 14.69
N ALA A 127 -10.32 4.39 15.68
CA ALA A 127 -10.66 3.66 16.91
C ALA A 127 -11.74 4.36 17.74
N LEU A 128 -11.64 5.69 17.91
CA LEU A 128 -12.61 6.49 18.63
C LEU A 128 -14.02 6.40 18.01
N GLN A 129 -14.09 6.31 16.68
CA GLN A 129 -15.35 6.18 15.95
C GLN A 129 -15.87 4.73 15.86
N GLY A 130 -15.10 3.73 16.31
CA GLY A 130 -15.48 2.32 16.19
C GLY A 130 -15.45 1.77 14.75
N ARG A 131 -14.64 2.37 13.87
CA ARG A 131 -14.53 2.00 12.45
C ARG A 131 -13.50 0.88 12.24
N LEU A 132 -13.94 -0.37 12.44
CA LEU A 132 -13.06 -1.54 12.33
C LEU A 132 -12.43 -1.69 10.94
N ASP A 133 -13.17 -1.35 9.90
CA ASP A 133 -12.73 -1.23 8.50
C ASP A 133 -11.48 -0.35 8.39
N LEU A 134 -11.57 0.89 8.89
CA LEU A 134 -10.47 1.84 8.84
C LEU A 134 -9.31 1.46 9.75
N ILE A 135 -9.58 0.90 10.93
CA ILE A 135 -8.55 0.38 11.83
C ILE A 135 -7.72 -0.68 11.11
N GLN A 136 -8.37 -1.66 10.47
CA GLN A 136 -7.68 -2.70 9.73
C GLN A 136 -6.89 -2.10 8.57
N LEU A 137 -7.50 -1.22 7.78
CA LEU A 137 -6.84 -0.58 6.64
C LEU A 137 -5.57 0.19 7.05
N LEU A 138 -5.67 1.02 8.08
CA LEU A 138 -4.55 1.79 8.61
C LEU A 138 -3.44 0.90 9.18
N LEU A 139 -3.78 -0.19 9.89
CA LEU A 139 -2.78 -1.14 10.39
C LEU A 139 -2.03 -1.85 9.26
N HIS A 140 -2.72 -2.26 8.19
CA HIS A 140 -2.05 -2.78 6.98
C HIS A 140 -1.24 -1.69 6.27
N GLY A 141 -1.57 -0.42 6.52
CA GLY A 141 -0.84 0.74 6.05
C GLY A 141 0.50 0.97 6.72
N GLN A 142 0.76 0.46 7.94
CA GLN A 142 1.90 0.86 8.78
C GLN A 142 3.17 0.01 8.64
N THR A 143 3.03 -1.24 8.22
CA THR A 143 4.15 -2.19 8.09
C THR A 143 4.98 -1.94 6.85
#